data_AF-A0A3M1CQ81-F1
#
_entry.id   AF-A0A3M1CQ81-F1
#
_cell.length_a   1.000
_cell.length_b   1.000
_cell.length_c   1.000
_cell.angle_alpha   90.00
_cell.angle_beta   90.00
_cell.angle_gamma   90.00
#
_symmetry.space_group_name_H-M   'P 1'
#
loop_
_entity.id
_entity.type
_entity.pdbx_description
1 polymer ?
#
loop_
_entity_poly.entity_id
_entity_poly.type
_entity_poly.pdbx_seq_one_letter_code
_entity_poly.pdbx_strand_id
1 'polypeptide(L)'
;MHRTTPSAPALGPLLATLLAATAGCTNGSDGSPDALPDWSAGYAGTNPDDQADTGGIPDDIDPITGFAIRIPNDLPYETRVHEAGDSAAPCEIQLADDYTGFQGIDCIYETPELDLYGNGLEYELTVPEGACDYVVYQHFMYEAWEVGIGPANVSYTETADGNIVDEVNVNGDGTPMCDYDYSATDRSAPNCCLGSYTLTITHESGEVGVPDEVDVIEGNDWGGDASDCYSGAAFLDPELILSDDGWPMAHIVFTDQAAYYQRFEFAALSSRFYTNVNLANYWDPADHAGSMPAGHQGDWAQPYYLIQCYDNAEELIGQIRMQVREWNLMSEFLADGDPDATGADEPSGSPLNDRQDWADATPGDTTWIRFAQ
;
A
#
# COMPACT_ATOMS: atom_id res chain seq x y z
N MET A 1 13.15 49.01 -13.43
CA MET A 1 11.79 49.15 -12.87
C MET A 1 11.75 48.39 -11.55
N HIS A 2 11.79 49.10 -10.42
CA HIS A 2 11.73 48.49 -9.09
C HIS A 2 10.27 48.16 -8.75
N ARG A 3 9.98 46.87 -8.54
CA ARG A 3 8.72 46.41 -7.94
C ARG A 3 8.86 46.50 -6.41
N THR A 4 8.06 47.35 -5.81
CA THR A 4 7.81 47.39 -4.37
C THR A 4 6.74 46.36 -4.02
N THR A 5 7.03 45.46 -3.08
CA THR A 5 6.07 44.53 -2.46
C THR A 5 5.24 45.27 -1.40
N PRO A 6 3.93 44.97 -1.27
CA PRO A 6 3.10 45.52 -0.20
C PRO A 6 3.24 44.69 1.09
N SER A 7 3.29 45.39 2.21
CA SER A 7 3.34 44.87 3.58
C SER A 7 1.99 44.29 4.02
N ALA A 8 2.01 43.08 4.61
CA ALA A 8 0.87 42.46 5.27
C ALA A 8 0.53 43.14 6.61
N PRO A 9 -0.75 43.16 7.04
CA PRO A 9 -1.15 43.70 8.33
C PRO A 9 -0.90 42.72 9.48
N ALA A 10 -0.52 43.27 10.63
CA ALA A 10 -0.26 42.56 11.88
C ALA A 10 -1.55 41.97 12.50
N LEU A 11 -1.54 40.68 12.81
CA LEU A 11 -2.53 39.99 13.63
C LEU A 11 -2.15 40.14 15.12
N GLY A 12 -3.08 40.67 15.91
CA GLY A 12 -2.94 40.77 17.37
C GLY A 12 -3.22 39.44 18.10
N PRO A 13 -2.75 39.28 19.35
CA PRO A 13 -2.89 38.03 20.07
C PRO A 13 -4.28 37.89 20.70
N LEU A 14 -4.99 36.81 20.38
CA LEU A 14 -6.18 36.35 21.08
C LEU A 14 -5.75 35.43 22.23
N LEU A 15 -5.96 35.92 23.45
CA LEU A 15 -5.69 35.22 24.70
C LEU A 15 -6.80 34.19 24.95
N ALA A 16 -6.54 32.89 24.77
CA ALA A 16 -7.46 31.83 25.15
C ALA A 16 -7.16 31.35 26.58
N THR A 17 -8.13 31.50 27.47
CA THR A 17 -8.07 31.02 28.86
C THR A 17 -8.45 29.54 28.90
N LEU A 18 -7.51 28.67 29.24
CA LEU A 18 -7.73 27.23 29.40
C LEU A 18 -8.22 26.95 30.84
N LEU A 19 -9.47 26.48 30.98
CA LEU A 19 -9.98 25.93 32.24
C LEU A 19 -9.54 24.47 32.38
N ALA A 20 -8.78 24.15 33.42
CA ALA A 20 -8.46 22.78 33.81
C ALA A 20 -9.66 22.16 34.57
N ALA A 21 -10.26 21.12 33.99
CA ALA A 21 -11.20 20.24 34.68
C ALA A 21 -10.46 18.97 35.11
N THR A 22 -10.16 18.85 36.40
CA THR A 22 -9.63 17.63 37.00
C THR A 22 -10.78 16.64 37.24
N ALA A 23 -10.92 15.65 36.37
CA ALA A 23 -11.72 14.47 36.63
C ALA A 23 -10.87 13.45 37.42
N GLY A 24 -11.29 13.15 38.65
CA GLY A 24 -10.70 12.10 39.46
C GLY A 24 -11.35 10.75 39.14
N CYS A 25 -10.57 9.82 38.57
CA CYS A 25 -10.94 8.42 38.48
C CYS A 25 -10.50 7.70 39.76
N THR A 26 -11.46 7.06 40.41
CA THR A 26 -11.25 6.20 41.58
C THR A 26 -10.79 4.82 41.13
N ASN A 27 -9.71 4.31 41.74
CA ASN A 27 -9.20 2.95 41.56
C ASN A 27 -10.26 1.90 41.94
N GLY A 28 -10.72 1.15 40.95
CA GLY A 28 -11.47 -0.10 41.11
C GLY A 28 -10.50 -1.29 41.09
N SER A 29 -10.62 -2.11 42.12
CA SER A 29 -9.83 -3.30 42.46
C SER A 29 -9.67 -4.36 41.36
N ASP A 30 -8.42 -4.70 41.06
CA ASP A 30 -7.79 -6.03 41.10
C ASP A 30 -8.71 -7.24 40.83
N GLY A 31 -9.09 -7.41 39.58
CA GLY A 31 -9.51 -8.70 39.03
C GLY A 31 -8.62 -9.00 37.83
N SER A 32 -7.42 -9.52 38.07
CA SER A 32 -6.58 -10.06 37.00
C SER A 32 -7.36 -11.18 36.31
N PRO A 33 -7.63 -11.12 35.00
CA PRO A 33 -8.09 -12.29 34.28
C PRO A 33 -7.06 -13.41 34.48
N ASP A 34 -7.55 -14.65 34.56
CA ASP A 34 -6.70 -15.84 34.68
C ASP A 34 -5.66 -15.80 33.56
N ALA A 35 -4.37 -15.91 33.92
CA ALA A 35 -3.30 -15.97 32.96
C ALA A 35 -3.58 -17.12 31.98
N LEU A 36 -3.56 -16.79 30.68
CA LEU A 36 -3.56 -17.80 29.62
C LEU A 36 -2.42 -18.79 29.91
N PRO A 37 -2.61 -20.10 29.65
CA PRO A 37 -1.54 -21.07 29.86
C PRO A 37 -0.28 -20.60 29.11
N ASP A 38 0.88 -20.78 29.72
CA ASP A 38 2.16 -20.49 29.09
C ASP A 38 2.50 -21.62 28.11
N TRP A 39 2.40 -21.35 26.80
CA TRP A 39 2.70 -22.31 25.72
C TRP A 39 4.14 -22.20 25.20
N SER A 40 5.02 -21.43 25.87
CA SER A 40 6.46 -21.35 25.53
C SER A 40 7.22 -22.68 25.73
N ALA A 41 6.54 -23.73 26.21
CA ALA A 41 7.06 -25.10 26.33
C ALA A 41 7.24 -25.78 24.96
N GLY A 42 8.09 -25.20 24.12
CA GLY A 42 8.50 -25.69 22.80
C GLY A 42 9.71 -24.94 22.25
N TYR A 43 9.92 -23.68 22.66
CA TYR A 43 11.03 -22.83 22.21
C TYR A 43 11.76 -22.22 23.40
N ALA A 44 12.72 -22.97 23.94
CA ALA A 44 13.71 -22.44 24.87
C ALA A 44 15.02 -22.13 24.11
N GLY A 45 15.02 -21.04 23.36
CA GLY A 45 16.25 -20.39 22.89
C GLY A 45 16.70 -19.39 23.95
N THR A 46 17.80 -19.69 24.64
CA THR A 46 18.40 -18.79 25.64
C THR A 46 19.14 -17.66 24.93
N ASN A 47 18.66 -16.42 25.09
CA ASN A 47 19.24 -15.18 24.58
C ASN A 47 20.43 -14.70 25.46
N PRO A 48 21.64 -14.48 24.91
CA PRO A 48 22.72 -13.77 25.58
C PRO A 48 23.19 -12.49 24.85
N ASP A 49 22.91 -11.35 25.49
CA ASP A 49 23.71 -10.10 25.56
C ASP A 49 23.96 -9.22 24.31
N ASP A 50 23.27 -8.07 24.32
CA ASP A 50 23.74 -6.69 24.16
C ASP A 50 25.24 -6.47 23.81
N GLN A 51 25.57 -6.10 22.56
CA GLN A 51 26.65 -5.17 22.22
C GLN A 51 26.41 -4.36 20.93
N ALA A 52 26.95 -3.14 20.92
CA ALA A 52 26.66 -2.07 19.97
C ALA A 52 27.20 -2.29 18.55
N ASP A 53 26.31 -2.00 17.60
CA ASP A 53 26.32 -2.21 16.16
C ASP A 53 27.31 -1.32 15.39
N THR A 54 28.11 -1.96 14.54
CA THR A 54 28.85 -1.34 13.43
C THR A 54 28.58 -2.13 12.14
N GLY A 55 27.34 -2.20 11.65
CA GLY A 55 26.98 -2.71 10.32
C GLY A 55 27.51 -4.11 10.00
N GLY A 56 27.82 -4.89 11.04
CA GLY A 56 28.23 -6.28 10.94
C GLY A 56 26.98 -7.14 11.07
N ILE A 57 26.89 -8.17 10.25
CA ILE A 57 25.88 -9.22 10.39
C ILE A 57 25.82 -9.63 11.87
N PRO A 58 24.66 -9.53 12.56
CA PRO A 58 24.55 -9.92 13.96
C PRO A 58 25.10 -11.34 14.16
N ASP A 59 25.92 -11.55 15.19
CA ASP A 59 26.57 -12.84 15.48
C ASP A 59 25.56 -13.98 15.78
N ASP A 60 24.28 -13.64 15.95
CA ASP A 60 23.15 -14.55 16.17
C ASP A 60 22.33 -14.85 14.90
N ILE A 61 22.73 -14.37 13.72
CA ILE A 61 22.11 -14.82 12.47
C ILE A 61 22.62 -16.23 12.17
N ASP A 62 21.70 -17.20 12.20
CA ASP A 62 21.92 -18.56 11.68
C ASP A 62 22.65 -18.44 10.34
N PRO A 63 23.72 -19.19 10.09
CA PRO A 63 24.59 -18.99 8.94
C PRO A 63 23.73 -18.83 7.68
N ILE A 64 23.91 -17.71 6.95
CA ILE A 64 23.11 -17.39 5.77
C ILE A 64 23.33 -18.52 4.75
N THR A 65 22.39 -19.47 4.69
CA THR A 65 22.53 -20.68 3.86
C THR A 65 21.95 -20.51 2.46
N GLY A 66 21.11 -19.50 2.25
CA GLY A 66 20.34 -19.35 1.02
C GLY A 66 19.74 -17.98 0.86
N PHE A 67 19.25 -17.72 -0.35
CA PHE A 67 18.51 -16.51 -0.71
C PHE A 67 17.10 -16.64 -0.12
N ALA A 68 16.83 -15.93 0.98
CA ALA A 68 15.69 -16.20 1.84
C ALA A 68 15.05 -14.95 2.42
N ILE A 69 13.76 -15.08 2.75
CA ILE A 69 13.07 -14.17 3.68
C ILE A 69 12.94 -14.88 5.03
N ARG A 70 13.24 -14.18 6.11
CA ARG A 70 13.21 -14.68 7.50
C ARG A 70 12.42 -13.73 8.40
N ILE A 71 11.99 -14.28 9.53
CA ILE A 71 11.34 -13.53 10.61
C ILE A 71 12.41 -13.13 11.63
N PRO A 72 12.58 -11.84 11.96
CA PRO A 72 13.50 -11.43 13.01
C PRO A 72 13.20 -12.15 14.33
N ASN A 73 14.24 -12.63 15.01
CA ASN A 73 14.12 -13.39 16.27
C ASN A 73 13.63 -12.53 17.45
N ASP A 74 13.64 -11.20 17.30
CA ASP A 74 13.27 -10.22 18.32
C ASP A 74 11.84 -9.69 18.18
N LEU A 75 11.04 -10.24 17.27
CA LEU A 75 9.65 -9.81 17.12
C LEU A 75 8.81 -10.14 18.36
N PRO A 76 8.03 -9.17 18.88
CA PRO A 76 7.25 -9.37 20.10
C PRO A 76 5.93 -10.12 19.87
N TYR A 77 5.65 -10.55 18.64
CA TYR A 77 4.42 -11.22 18.22
C TYR A 77 4.73 -12.46 17.38
N GLU A 78 3.75 -13.35 17.25
CA GLU A 78 3.94 -14.63 16.57
C GLU A 78 3.75 -14.50 15.07
N THR A 79 4.84 -14.64 14.33
CA THR A 79 4.86 -14.49 12.87
C THR A 79 5.61 -15.65 12.24
N ARG A 80 5.22 -16.01 11.01
CA ARG A 80 5.89 -17.07 10.25
C ARG A 80 6.08 -16.67 8.79
N VAL A 81 7.12 -17.20 8.16
CA VAL A 81 7.29 -17.11 6.71
C VAL A 81 7.62 -18.49 6.16
N HIS A 82 6.94 -18.88 5.08
CA HIS A 82 7.09 -20.22 4.48
C HIS A 82 6.80 -20.22 2.98
N GLU A 83 7.08 -21.33 2.30
CA GLU A 83 6.73 -21.54 0.89
C GLU A 83 5.20 -21.64 0.72
N ALA A 84 4.66 -21.00 -0.31
CA ALA A 84 3.25 -21.09 -0.65
C ALA A 84 2.87 -22.54 -1.00
N GLY A 85 1.91 -23.11 -0.27
CA GLY A 85 1.47 -24.50 -0.43
C GLY A 85 2.22 -25.54 0.40
N ASP A 86 3.30 -25.16 1.10
CA ASP A 86 3.99 -26.01 2.09
C ASP A 86 4.44 -25.18 3.30
N SER A 87 3.62 -25.18 4.36
CA SER A 87 3.89 -24.43 5.59
C SER A 87 5.07 -24.94 6.42
N ALA A 88 5.65 -26.09 6.05
CA ALA A 88 6.84 -26.65 6.69
C ALA A 88 8.13 -26.30 5.93
N ALA A 89 8.03 -25.87 4.68
CA ALA A 89 9.16 -25.48 3.86
C ALA A 89 9.51 -24.00 4.10
N PRO A 90 10.81 -23.67 4.29
CA PRO A 90 11.23 -22.28 4.47
C PRO A 90 11.06 -21.47 3.18
N CYS A 91 10.85 -20.16 3.31
CA CYS A 91 10.93 -19.22 2.19
C CYS A 91 12.40 -18.99 1.79
N GLU A 92 13.01 -19.98 1.15
CA GLU A 92 14.45 -19.99 0.85
C GLU A 92 14.75 -20.70 -0.47
N ILE A 93 15.53 -20.03 -1.33
CA ILE A 93 16.09 -20.61 -2.55
C ILE A 93 17.56 -20.98 -2.29
N GLN A 94 17.89 -22.24 -2.57
CA GLN A 94 19.27 -22.71 -2.59
C GLN A 94 19.91 -22.38 -3.94
N LEU A 95 20.56 -21.21 -4.01
CA LEU A 95 21.36 -20.80 -5.16
C LEU A 95 22.74 -21.46 -5.03
N ALA A 96 23.03 -22.43 -5.89
CA ALA A 96 24.33 -23.12 -5.92
C ALA A 96 25.32 -22.39 -6.86
N ASP A 97 26.63 -22.51 -6.58
CA ASP A 97 27.70 -21.89 -7.40
C ASP A 97 27.69 -22.33 -8.88
N ASP A 98 27.08 -23.47 -9.22
CA ASP A 98 27.02 -24.04 -10.56
C ASP A 98 25.62 -23.95 -11.19
N TYR A 99 24.77 -23.05 -10.70
CA TYR A 99 23.40 -22.95 -11.17
C TYR A 99 23.33 -22.51 -12.65
N THR A 100 22.48 -23.17 -13.43
CA THR A 100 22.37 -22.97 -14.89
C THR A 100 20.97 -22.51 -15.32
N GLY A 101 20.24 -21.82 -14.46
CA GLY A 101 18.90 -21.33 -14.80
C GLY A 101 18.28 -20.38 -13.78
N PHE A 102 16.97 -20.20 -13.90
CA PHE A 102 16.16 -19.39 -13.00
C PHE A 102 15.46 -20.26 -11.94
N GLN A 103 15.48 -19.82 -10.67
CA GLN A 103 14.65 -20.35 -9.58
C GLN A 103 13.67 -19.29 -9.11
N GLY A 104 12.42 -19.70 -8.90
CA GLY A 104 11.39 -18.85 -8.30
C GLY A 104 10.72 -19.58 -7.15
N ILE A 105 10.41 -18.85 -6.08
CA ILE A 105 9.58 -19.33 -4.97
C ILE A 105 8.52 -18.28 -4.65
N ASP A 106 7.32 -18.76 -4.35
CA ASP A 106 6.25 -17.94 -3.79
C ASP A 106 6.21 -18.21 -2.29
N CYS A 107 6.12 -17.15 -1.50
CA CYS A 107 6.15 -17.23 -0.05
C CYS A 107 4.94 -16.54 0.57
N ILE A 108 4.53 -17.05 1.73
CA ILE A 108 3.50 -16.43 2.56
C ILE A 108 4.14 -16.00 3.87
N TYR A 109 3.95 -14.73 4.22
CA TYR A 109 4.21 -14.17 5.53
C TYR A 109 2.88 -14.15 6.30
N GLU A 110 2.83 -14.87 7.39
CA GLU A 110 1.64 -15.07 8.21
C GLU A 110 1.77 -14.25 9.49
N THR A 111 0.80 -13.39 9.76
CA THR A 111 0.75 -12.58 10.98
C THR A 111 -0.68 -12.50 11.51
N PRO A 112 -0.87 -12.41 12.83
CA PRO A 112 -2.18 -12.11 13.41
C PRO A 112 -2.69 -10.75 12.91
N GLU A 113 -3.98 -10.64 12.59
CA GLU A 113 -4.64 -9.45 12.01
C GLU A 113 -4.34 -8.14 12.78
N LEU A 114 -4.42 -8.17 14.11
CA LEU A 114 -4.17 -6.98 14.93
C LEU A 114 -2.68 -6.68 15.11
N ASP A 115 -1.80 -7.64 14.86
CA ASP A 115 -0.37 -7.44 15.01
C ASP A 115 0.23 -6.71 13.80
N LEU A 116 -0.24 -6.96 12.57
CA LEU A 116 0.15 -6.11 11.43
C LEU A 116 -0.36 -4.67 11.61
N TYR A 117 -1.59 -4.52 12.09
CA TYR A 117 -2.19 -3.21 12.36
C TYR A 117 -1.44 -2.45 13.47
N GLY A 118 -1.14 -3.14 14.57
CA GLY A 118 -0.60 -2.57 15.80
C GLY A 118 0.92 -2.45 15.82
N ASN A 119 1.64 -3.37 15.18
CA ASN A 119 3.10 -3.44 15.20
C ASN A 119 3.73 -3.15 13.83
N GLY A 120 2.99 -3.35 12.74
CA GLY A 120 3.50 -3.16 11.37
C GLY A 120 4.03 -4.46 10.78
N LEU A 121 4.89 -4.34 9.76
CA LEU A 121 5.47 -5.49 9.05
C LEU A 121 6.99 -5.47 9.22
N GLU A 122 7.55 -6.59 9.64
CA GLU A 122 9.01 -6.75 9.78
C GLU A 122 9.48 -8.10 9.24
N TYR A 123 10.51 -8.07 8.39
CA TYR A 123 11.16 -9.28 7.87
C TYR A 123 12.63 -9.00 7.51
N GLU A 124 13.41 -10.07 7.40
CA GLU A 124 14.81 -10.03 7.01
C GLU A 124 15.01 -10.67 5.65
N LEU A 125 15.74 -10.01 4.77
CA LEU A 125 16.24 -10.56 3.53
C LEU A 125 17.69 -10.99 3.73
N THR A 126 18.00 -12.25 3.44
CA THR A 126 19.35 -12.79 3.48
C THR A 126 19.78 -13.32 2.12
N VAL A 127 20.98 -12.97 1.67
CA VAL A 127 21.60 -13.43 0.43
C VAL A 127 23.00 -13.94 0.77
N PRO A 128 23.34 -15.21 0.47
CA PRO A 128 24.65 -15.76 0.79
C PRO A 128 25.73 -15.21 -0.15
N GLU A 129 26.98 -15.27 0.30
CA GLU A 129 28.15 -14.95 -0.53
C GLU A 129 28.14 -15.81 -1.81
N GLY A 130 28.47 -15.22 -2.95
CA GLY A 130 28.49 -15.89 -4.25
C GLY A 130 27.14 -16.00 -4.95
N ALA A 131 26.01 -15.75 -4.27
CA ALA A 131 24.70 -16.03 -4.86
C ALA A 131 24.20 -14.99 -5.85
N CYS A 132 24.43 -13.70 -5.60
CA CYS A 132 23.97 -12.61 -6.45
C CYS A 132 25.11 -11.65 -6.75
N ASP A 133 25.12 -11.03 -7.92
CA ASP A 133 25.90 -9.81 -8.17
C ASP A 133 25.04 -8.57 -7.86
N TYR A 134 23.74 -8.63 -8.17
CA TYR A 134 22.76 -7.60 -7.84
C TYR A 134 21.54 -8.19 -7.12
N VAL A 135 21.08 -7.48 -6.10
CA VAL A 135 19.80 -7.74 -5.44
C VAL A 135 18.86 -6.60 -5.82
N VAL A 136 17.71 -6.94 -6.38
CA VAL A 136 16.68 -5.97 -6.76
C VAL A 136 15.43 -6.26 -5.95
N TYR A 137 14.88 -5.27 -5.28
CA TYR A 137 13.61 -5.44 -4.57
C TYR A 137 12.64 -4.29 -4.84
N GLN A 138 11.35 -4.63 -4.85
CA GLN A 138 10.25 -3.69 -4.94
C GLN A 138 9.13 -4.22 -4.05
N HIS A 139 8.67 -3.37 -3.14
CA HIS A 139 7.57 -3.73 -2.25
C HIS A 139 6.24 -3.69 -3.01
N PHE A 140 5.24 -4.32 -2.39
CA PHE A 140 3.93 -4.41 -2.98
C PHE A 140 3.29 -3.01 -3.12
N MET A 141 2.55 -2.81 -4.21
CA MET A 141 1.67 -1.66 -4.40
C MET A 141 0.45 -2.05 -5.24
N TYR A 142 -0.62 -1.29 -5.09
CA TYR A 142 -1.90 -1.54 -5.75
C TYR A 142 -2.56 -0.23 -6.16
N GLU A 143 -3.44 -0.33 -7.14
CA GLU A 143 -4.32 0.75 -7.55
C GLU A 143 -5.43 0.90 -6.51
N ALA A 144 -5.32 1.94 -5.68
CA ALA A 144 -6.33 2.28 -4.68
C ALA A 144 -7.50 3.05 -5.31
N TRP A 145 -7.23 3.78 -6.40
CA TRP A 145 -8.19 4.53 -7.19
C TRP A 145 -7.99 4.21 -8.67
N GLU A 146 -9.06 3.79 -9.36
CA GLU A 146 -8.98 3.42 -10.78
C GLU A 146 -8.42 4.57 -11.60
N VAL A 147 -7.31 4.32 -12.29
CA VAL A 147 -6.72 5.31 -13.20
C VAL A 147 -7.38 5.19 -14.56
N GLY A 148 -7.74 6.33 -15.14
CA GLY A 148 -8.40 6.33 -16.44
C GLY A 148 -8.09 7.55 -17.28
N ILE A 149 -8.25 7.39 -18.59
CA ILE A 149 -8.14 8.50 -19.54
C ILE A 149 -9.47 9.25 -19.56
N GLY A 150 -9.42 10.55 -19.25
CA GLY A 150 -10.59 11.40 -19.32
C GLY A 150 -11.13 11.61 -20.74
N PRO A 151 -12.36 12.10 -20.89
CA PRO A 151 -12.94 12.36 -22.20
C PRO A 151 -12.10 13.34 -23.02
N ALA A 152 -11.84 13.02 -24.29
CA ALA A 152 -11.06 13.90 -25.18
C ALA A 152 -11.82 15.16 -25.62
N ASN A 153 -13.14 15.19 -25.44
CA ASN A 153 -13.99 16.31 -25.85
C ASN A 153 -14.89 16.73 -24.69
N VAL A 154 -14.88 18.02 -24.40
CA VAL A 154 -15.72 18.67 -23.41
C VAL A 154 -16.45 19.80 -24.11
N SER A 155 -17.76 19.93 -23.91
CA SER A 155 -18.49 21.03 -24.53
C SER A 155 -19.70 21.47 -23.75
N TYR A 156 -20.06 22.73 -23.92
CA TYR A 156 -21.35 23.26 -23.50
C TYR A 156 -21.74 24.48 -24.32
N THR A 157 -23.01 24.85 -24.22
CA THR A 157 -23.57 26.07 -24.79
C THR A 157 -23.90 27.03 -23.65
N GLU A 158 -23.35 28.24 -23.68
CA GLU A 158 -23.76 29.35 -22.82
C GLU A 158 -24.88 30.13 -23.53
N THR A 159 -26.09 30.05 -22.99
CA THR A 159 -27.23 30.81 -23.50
C THR A 159 -27.03 32.32 -23.30
N ALA A 160 -27.76 33.16 -24.02
CA ALA A 160 -27.65 34.62 -23.89
C ALA A 160 -27.95 35.16 -22.47
N ASP A 161 -28.66 34.38 -21.64
CA ASP A 161 -28.94 34.69 -20.23
C ASP A 161 -27.83 34.19 -19.27
N GLY A 162 -26.75 33.59 -19.79
CA GLY A 162 -25.62 33.04 -19.04
C GLY A 162 -25.87 31.65 -18.44
N ASN A 163 -26.95 30.96 -18.83
CA ASN A 163 -27.18 29.57 -18.40
C ASN A 163 -26.41 28.60 -19.28
N ILE A 164 -25.86 27.55 -18.68
CA ILE A 164 -25.20 26.44 -19.36
C ILE A 164 -26.24 25.40 -19.80
N VAL A 165 -26.16 24.96 -21.06
CA VAL A 165 -26.98 23.90 -21.66
C VAL A 165 -26.14 23.03 -22.60
N ASP A 166 -26.72 21.95 -23.13
CA ASP A 166 -26.06 21.02 -24.08
C ASP A 166 -24.69 20.50 -23.59
N GLU A 167 -24.64 20.17 -22.31
CA GLU A 167 -23.46 19.72 -21.58
C GLU A 167 -22.95 18.37 -22.08
N VAL A 168 -21.64 18.29 -22.35
CA VAL A 168 -20.91 17.07 -22.64
C VAL A 168 -19.65 17.06 -21.77
N ASN A 169 -19.60 16.13 -20.81
CA ASN A 169 -18.51 16.00 -19.85
C ASN A 169 -18.21 17.29 -19.07
N VAL A 170 -19.26 18.05 -18.74
CA VAL A 170 -19.20 19.19 -17.82
C VAL A 170 -20.30 19.04 -16.77
N ASN A 171 -20.13 19.75 -15.66
CA ASN A 171 -21.20 20.02 -14.71
C ASN A 171 -22.06 21.21 -15.16
N GLY A 172 -23.23 21.40 -14.54
CA GLY A 172 -24.16 22.49 -14.87
C GLY A 172 -23.67 23.91 -14.60
N ASP A 173 -22.41 24.06 -14.16
CA ASP A 173 -21.69 25.34 -14.05
C ASP A 173 -20.60 25.51 -15.13
N GLY A 174 -20.50 24.58 -16.08
CA GLY A 174 -19.51 24.59 -17.15
C GLY A 174 -18.14 24.00 -16.75
N THR A 175 -17.97 23.52 -15.51
CA THR A 175 -16.72 22.89 -15.07
C THR A 175 -16.56 21.52 -15.73
N PRO A 176 -15.45 21.25 -16.45
CA PRO A 176 -15.14 19.93 -17.00
C PRO A 176 -15.19 18.83 -15.93
N MET A 177 -15.73 17.67 -16.30
CA MET A 177 -15.90 16.53 -15.41
C MET A 177 -15.25 15.29 -16.03
N CYS A 178 -14.58 14.53 -15.18
CA CYS A 178 -14.01 13.24 -15.52
C CYS A 178 -14.38 12.22 -14.44
N ASP A 179 -14.78 11.02 -14.86
CA ASP A 179 -15.22 9.96 -13.94
C ASP A 179 -14.10 9.46 -13.01
N TYR A 180 -12.84 9.73 -13.38
CA TYR A 180 -11.64 9.38 -12.61
C TYR A 180 -11.08 10.56 -11.79
N ASP A 181 -11.73 11.73 -11.80
CA ASP A 181 -11.38 12.83 -10.89
C ASP A 181 -12.16 12.69 -9.58
N TYR A 182 -11.60 11.91 -8.65
CA TYR A 182 -12.25 11.65 -7.36
C TYR A 182 -12.19 12.85 -6.42
N SER A 183 -11.23 13.75 -6.64
CA SER A 183 -11.05 14.99 -5.89
C SER A 183 -12.26 15.93 -5.96
N ALA A 184 -13.05 15.82 -7.04
CA ALA A 184 -14.29 16.58 -7.23
C ALA A 184 -15.38 16.21 -6.20
N THR A 185 -15.40 14.95 -5.74
CA THR A 185 -16.40 14.45 -4.78
C THR A 185 -15.87 14.43 -3.35
N ASP A 186 -14.59 14.11 -3.18
CA ASP A 186 -13.89 14.08 -1.91
C ASP A 186 -12.56 14.83 -2.05
N ARG A 187 -12.42 15.96 -1.37
CA ARG A 187 -11.20 16.80 -1.45
C ARG A 187 -9.92 16.11 -0.99
N SER A 188 -10.05 14.98 -0.31
CA SER A 188 -8.92 14.16 0.15
C SER A 188 -8.57 13.03 -0.82
N ALA A 189 -9.41 12.76 -1.81
CA ALA A 189 -9.16 11.78 -2.87
C ALA A 189 -8.30 12.38 -3.99
N PRO A 190 -7.47 11.55 -4.64
CA PRO A 190 -6.61 11.99 -5.74
C PRO A 190 -7.41 12.30 -7.03
N ASN A 191 -6.78 13.01 -7.95
CA ASN A 191 -7.26 13.12 -9.32
C ASN A 191 -6.56 12.05 -10.17
N CYS A 192 -7.29 11.02 -10.56
CA CYS A 192 -6.79 9.89 -11.36
C CYS A 192 -7.16 10.01 -12.83
N CYS A 193 -7.65 11.18 -13.23
CA CYS A 193 -8.02 11.46 -14.60
C CYS A 193 -6.83 11.94 -15.42
N LEU A 194 -6.38 11.09 -16.33
CA LEU A 194 -5.24 11.36 -17.21
C LEU A 194 -5.67 11.87 -18.58
N GLY A 195 -4.71 12.42 -19.30
CA GLY A 195 -4.85 12.78 -20.71
C GLY A 195 -5.28 14.22 -20.92
N SER A 196 -5.58 14.54 -22.18
CA SER A 196 -5.92 15.89 -22.59
C SER A 196 -7.30 15.96 -23.25
N TYR A 197 -7.89 17.14 -23.23
CA TYR A 197 -9.19 17.40 -23.83
C TYR A 197 -9.24 18.71 -24.60
N THR A 198 -10.19 18.76 -25.53
CA THR A 198 -10.59 19.99 -26.23
C THR A 198 -11.90 20.49 -25.64
N LEU A 199 -11.94 21.75 -25.19
CA LEU A 199 -13.13 22.42 -24.69
C LEU A 199 -13.76 23.25 -25.79
N THR A 200 -15.03 22.97 -26.12
CA THR A 200 -15.83 23.76 -27.07
C THR A 200 -16.94 24.48 -26.32
N ILE A 201 -16.93 25.82 -26.36
CA ILE A 201 -17.96 26.66 -25.75
C ILE A 201 -18.73 27.35 -26.88
N THR A 202 -20.04 27.14 -26.94
CA THR A 202 -20.92 27.86 -27.88
C THR A 202 -21.66 28.95 -27.14
N HIS A 203 -21.43 30.22 -27.50
CA HIS A 203 -22.11 31.37 -26.92
C HIS A 203 -23.31 31.76 -27.78
N GLU A 204 -24.53 31.54 -27.28
CA GLU A 204 -25.73 31.91 -28.02
C GLU A 204 -25.87 33.42 -28.11
N SER A 205 -26.06 33.92 -29.33
CA SER A 205 -26.18 35.36 -29.57
C SER A 205 -27.47 35.98 -28.99
N GLY A 206 -28.52 35.18 -28.79
CA GLY A 206 -29.85 35.64 -28.36
C GLY A 206 -30.60 36.50 -29.40
N GLU A 207 -29.98 36.84 -30.53
CA GLU A 207 -30.55 37.71 -31.57
C GLU A 207 -30.85 36.92 -32.85
N VAL A 208 -32.10 37.02 -33.34
CA VAL A 208 -32.53 36.29 -34.55
C VAL A 208 -31.70 36.71 -35.77
N GLY A 209 -30.95 35.76 -36.33
CA GLY A 209 -30.14 35.95 -37.52
C GLY A 209 -28.70 36.36 -37.25
N VAL A 210 -28.29 36.45 -35.98
CA VAL A 210 -26.88 36.56 -35.58
C VAL A 210 -26.35 35.14 -35.35
N PRO A 211 -25.23 34.73 -35.97
CA PRO A 211 -24.61 33.45 -35.68
C PRO A 211 -24.05 33.41 -34.25
N ASP A 212 -24.12 32.24 -33.62
CA ASP A 212 -23.49 31.99 -32.33
C ASP A 212 -21.95 32.04 -32.45
N GLU A 213 -21.29 32.46 -31.37
CA GLU A 213 -19.83 32.46 -31.27
C GLU A 213 -19.36 31.11 -30.73
N VAL A 214 -18.27 30.57 -31.26
CA VAL A 214 -17.74 29.28 -30.83
C VAL A 214 -16.27 29.44 -30.45
N ASP A 215 -15.97 29.19 -29.19
CA ASP A 215 -14.61 29.09 -28.67
C ASP A 215 -14.17 27.63 -28.65
N VAL A 216 -12.98 27.35 -29.18
CA VAL A 216 -12.35 26.03 -29.11
C VAL A 216 -10.99 26.19 -28.43
N ILE A 217 -10.85 25.55 -27.27
CA ILE A 217 -9.64 25.57 -26.46
C ILE A 217 -9.03 24.17 -26.51
N GLU A 218 -7.92 24.03 -27.22
CA GLU A 218 -7.19 22.76 -27.36
C GLU A 218 -6.07 22.64 -26.32
N GLY A 219 -5.66 21.41 -26.02
CA GLY A 219 -4.51 21.13 -25.17
C GLY A 219 -4.75 21.37 -23.68
N ASN A 220 -6.00 21.35 -23.24
CA ASN A 220 -6.28 21.29 -21.80
C ASN A 220 -5.89 19.90 -21.28
N ASP A 221 -5.39 19.87 -20.05
CA ASP A 221 -5.01 18.63 -19.37
C ASP A 221 -6.01 18.36 -18.24
N TRP A 222 -6.33 17.09 -18.01
CA TRP A 222 -7.13 16.68 -16.86
C TRP A 222 -6.36 16.84 -15.54
N GLY A 223 -5.04 16.90 -15.60
CA GLY A 223 -4.16 17.25 -14.48
C GLY A 223 -4.06 16.17 -13.41
N GLY A 224 -4.52 14.95 -13.69
CA GLY A 224 -4.36 13.81 -12.80
C GLY A 224 -2.94 13.26 -12.81
N ASP A 225 -2.56 12.66 -11.69
CA ASP A 225 -1.29 11.96 -11.51
C ASP A 225 -1.60 10.51 -11.15
N ALA A 226 -1.16 9.58 -11.99
CA ALA A 226 -1.44 8.16 -11.80
C ALA A 226 -0.80 7.63 -10.51
N SER A 227 0.36 8.16 -10.09
CA SER A 227 1.05 7.68 -8.90
C SER A 227 0.27 7.98 -7.61
N ASP A 228 -0.45 9.11 -7.57
CA ASP A 228 -1.31 9.50 -6.45
C ASP A 228 -2.52 8.56 -6.25
N CYS A 229 -2.82 7.74 -7.26
CA CYS A 229 -3.93 6.79 -7.27
C CYS A 229 -3.55 5.40 -6.76
N TYR A 230 -2.27 5.21 -6.48
CA TYR A 230 -1.72 3.95 -5.99
C TYR A 230 -1.37 4.05 -4.51
N SER A 231 -1.34 2.91 -3.85
CA SER A 231 -0.96 2.80 -2.44
C SER A 231 -0.25 1.47 -2.18
N GLY A 232 0.03 1.18 -0.91
CA GLY A 232 0.71 -0.03 -0.47
C GLY A 232 2.11 0.21 0.08
N ALA A 233 2.79 -0.88 0.41
CA ALA A 233 4.05 -0.87 1.14
C ALA A 233 5.17 -0.13 0.39
N ALA A 234 5.15 -0.14 -0.94
CA ALA A 234 6.11 0.61 -1.76
C ALA A 234 6.10 2.10 -1.46
N PHE A 235 4.95 2.69 -1.11
CA PHE A 235 4.85 4.11 -0.72
C PHE A 235 5.15 4.37 0.76
N LEU A 236 5.30 3.31 1.55
CA LEU A 236 5.57 3.36 3.00
C LEU A 236 7.02 3.01 3.35
N ASP A 237 7.81 2.55 2.37
CA ASP A 237 9.21 2.18 2.54
C ASP A 237 10.03 3.36 3.10
N PRO A 238 10.75 3.21 4.23
CA PRO A 238 11.61 4.26 4.74
C PRO A 238 12.77 4.64 3.80
N GLU A 239 13.18 3.74 2.89
CA GLU A 239 14.21 3.99 1.89
C GLU A 239 13.65 4.49 0.55
N LEU A 240 12.33 4.71 0.45
CA LEU A 240 11.61 5.08 -0.77
C LEU A 240 12.34 6.05 -1.69
N ILE A 241 12.56 5.60 -2.92
CA ILE A 241 13.02 6.43 -4.05
C ILE A 241 11.88 6.58 -5.04
N LEU A 242 11.44 7.82 -5.26
CA LEU A 242 10.42 8.14 -6.26
C LEU A 242 11.06 8.57 -7.59
N SER A 243 10.44 8.16 -8.69
CA SER A 243 10.69 8.71 -10.01
C SER A 243 10.19 10.16 -10.12
N ASP A 244 10.52 10.84 -11.23
CA ASP A 244 10.04 12.21 -11.49
C ASP A 244 8.50 12.30 -11.55
N ASP A 245 7.84 11.20 -11.92
CA ASP A 245 6.37 11.07 -12.01
C ASP A 245 5.77 10.41 -10.75
N GLY A 246 6.47 10.50 -9.60
CA GLY A 246 5.93 10.07 -8.30
C GLY A 246 5.89 8.57 -8.03
N TRP A 247 6.28 7.72 -8.99
CA TRP A 247 6.27 6.26 -8.79
C TRP A 247 7.40 5.72 -7.90
N PRO A 248 7.13 4.78 -6.98
CA PRO A 248 8.17 4.05 -6.25
C PRO A 248 9.02 3.21 -7.21
N MET A 249 10.34 3.44 -7.16
CA MET A 249 11.30 2.70 -7.97
C MET A 249 11.79 1.46 -7.23
N ALA A 250 12.13 0.42 -7.99
CA ALA A 250 12.83 -0.73 -7.43
C ALA A 250 14.23 -0.33 -6.92
N HIS A 251 14.62 -0.89 -5.78
CA HIS A 251 15.94 -0.72 -5.20
C HIS A 251 16.90 -1.70 -5.86
N ILE A 252 18.07 -1.23 -6.29
CA ILE A 252 19.11 -2.05 -6.91
C ILE A 252 20.36 -1.95 -6.05
N VAL A 253 20.73 -3.07 -5.43
CA VAL A 253 21.91 -3.19 -4.58
C VAL A 253 22.96 -4.01 -5.31
N PHE A 254 24.11 -3.40 -5.60
CA PHE A 254 25.28 -4.12 -6.08
C PHE A 254 26.00 -4.77 -4.90
N THR A 255 26.06 -6.10 -4.89
CA THR A 255 26.64 -6.88 -3.79
C THR A 255 28.06 -7.35 -4.09
N ASP A 256 28.48 -7.37 -5.37
CA ASP A 256 29.79 -7.91 -5.80
C ASP A 256 30.04 -9.32 -5.23
N GLN A 257 28.99 -10.15 -5.21
CA GLN A 257 29.00 -11.49 -4.61
C GLN A 257 29.27 -11.54 -3.11
N ALA A 258 29.31 -10.41 -2.41
CA ALA A 258 29.33 -10.40 -0.96
C ALA A 258 27.98 -10.88 -0.41
N ALA A 259 28.00 -11.49 0.78
CA ALA A 259 26.77 -11.74 1.52
C ALA A 259 26.02 -10.42 1.75
N TYR A 260 24.70 -10.43 1.57
CA TYR A 260 23.85 -9.27 1.76
C TYR A 260 22.74 -9.58 2.76
N TYR A 261 22.47 -8.59 3.62
CA TYR A 261 21.47 -8.65 4.67
C TYR A 261 20.73 -7.32 4.68
N GLN A 262 19.40 -7.37 4.72
CA GLN A 262 18.55 -6.21 4.88
C GLN A 262 17.38 -6.55 5.80
N ARG A 263 17.19 -5.76 6.86
CA ARG A 263 15.97 -5.78 7.66
C ARG A 263 15.02 -4.74 7.10
N PHE A 264 13.79 -5.15 6.84
CA PHE A 264 12.70 -4.26 6.43
C PHE A 264 11.78 -4.04 7.61
N GLU A 265 11.49 -2.78 7.91
CA GLU A 265 10.63 -2.37 9.02
C GLU A 265 9.60 -1.35 8.53
N PHE A 266 8.34 -1.76 8.49
CA PHE A 266 7.21 -0.90 8.17
C PHE A 266 6.47 -0.55 9.44
N ALA A 267 6.22 0.75 9.65
CA ALA A 267 5.54 1.23 10.84
C ALA A 267 4.10 0.70 10.96
N ALA A 268 3.64 0.57 12.20
CA ALA A 268 2.26 0.22 12.53
C ALA A 268 1.23 1.12 11.80
N LEU A 269 0.25 0.47 11.18
CA LEU A 269 -0.82 1.13 10.42
C LEU A 269 -1.80 1.85 11.32
N SER A 270 -1.92 1.44 12.58
CA SER A 270 -2.88 1.97 13.56
C SER A 270 -2.88 3.48 13.79
N SER A 271 -1.77 4.14 13.46
CA SER A 271 -1.62 5.58 13.60
C SER A 271 -2.09 6.37 12.37
N ARG A 272 -2.33 5.71 11.24
CA ARG A 272 -2.53 6.35 9.92
C ARG A 272 -3.66 5.77 9.09
N PHE A 273 -3.96 4.49 9.26
CA PHE A 273 -4.91 3.76 8.43
C PHE A 273 -5.87 2.97 9.32
N TYR A 274 -7.06 2.68 8.81
CA TYR A 274 -8.05 1.84 9.48
C TYR A 274 -8.02 0.38 8.99
N THR A 275 -7.26 0.11 7.92
CA THR A 275 -7.17 -1.16 7.20
C THR A 275 -5.71 -1.59 7.06
N ASN A 276 -5.51 -2.90 6.93
CA ASN A 276 -4.23 -3.54 6.77
C ASN A 276 -3.78 -3.71 5.30
N VAL A 277 -4.64 -3.39 4.34
CA VAL A 277 -4.38 -3.53 2.89
C VAL A 277 -3.14 -2.78 2.40
N ASN A 278 -2.57 -1.88 3.20
CA ASN A 278 -1.32 -1.19 2.85
C ASN A 278 -0.05 -1.99 3.16
N LEU A 279 -0.17 -3.13 3.86
CA LEU A 279 0.93 -4.07 4.08
C LEU A 279 0.50 -5.52 3.79
N ALA A 280 -0.79 -5.86 3.92
CA ALA A 280 -1.35 -7.12 3.48
C ALA A 280 -1.59 -7.09 1.97
N ASN A 281 -1.28 -8.19 1.27
CA ASN A 281 -1.44 -8.35 -0.18
C ASN A 281 -1.76 -9.80 -0.56
N TYR A 282 -2.20 -10.61 0.41
CA TYR A 282 -2.73 -11.93 0.14
C TYR A 282 -4.14 -11.84 -0.43
N TRP A 283 -4.45 -12.66 -1.43
CA TRP A 283 -5.81 -12.90 -1.90
C TRP A 283 -5.94 -14.38 -2.23
N ASP A 284 -7.11 -14.98 -1.99
CA ASP A 284 -7.42 -16.30 -2.53
C ASP A 284 -8.14 -16.13 -3.88
N PRO A 285 -7.57 -16.64 -5.00
CA PRO A 285 -8.28 -16.68 -6.27
C PRO A 285 -9.68 -17.30 -6.19
N ALA A 286 -9.95 -18.23 -5.28
CA ALA A 286 -11.26 -18.84 -5.09
C ALA A 286 -12.36 -17.81 -4.76
N ASP A 287 -12.03 -16.79 -3.96
CA ASP A 287 -12.96 -15.74 -3.54
C ASP A 287 -13.21 -14.69 -4.63
N HIS A 288 -12.33 -14.67 -5.64
CA HIS A 288 -12.37 -13.71 -6.74
C HIS A 288 -12.67 -14.38 -8.09
N ALA A 289 -13.45 -15.47 -8.08
CA ALA A 289 -13.85 -16.21 -9.28
C ALA A 289 -12.67 -16.65 -10.17
N GLY A 290 -11.53 -16.96 -9.55
CA GLY A 290 -10.27 -17.33 -10.19
C GLY A 290 -9.44 -16.15 -10.69
N SER A 291 -9.86 -14.92 -10.42
CA SER A 291 -9.12 -13.70 -10.78
C SER A 291 -8.37 -13.13 -9.58
N MET A 292 -7.51 -12.16 -9.84
CA MET A 292 -6.89 -11.31 -8.83
C MET A 292 -7.81 -10.11 -8.51
N PRO A 293 -7.76 -9.49 -7.32
CA PRO A 293 -8.47 -8.25 -7.02
C PRO A 293 -8.18 -7.15 -8.04
N ALA A 294 -9.16 -6.28 -8.31
CA ALA A 294 -9.03 -5.25 -9.35
C ALA A 294 -7.86 -4.28 -9.07
N GLY A 295 -7.64 -3.89 -7.81
CA GLY A 295 -6.51 -3.01 -7.45
C GLY A 295 -5.13 -3.60 -7.75
N HIS A 296 -5.01 -4.92 -7.81
CA HIS A 296 -3.78 -5.59 -8.21
C HIS A 296 -3.65 -5.77 -9.73
N GLN A 297 -4.71 -5.51 -10.51
CA GLN A 297 -4.71 -5.58 -11.97
C GLN A 297 -4.34 -4.26 -12.65
N GLY A 298 -4.20 -3.17 -11.87
CA GLY A 298 -3.77 -1.88 -12.40
C GLY A 298 -2.45 -1.98 -13.17
N ASP A 299 -2.30 -1.16 -14.21
CA ASP A 299 -1.17 -1.23 -15.16
C ASP A 299 0.20 -1.13 -14.46
N TRP A 300 0.25 -0.47 -13.31
CA TRP A 300 1.45 -0.29 -12.50
C TRP A 300 1.40 -1.03 -11.16
N ALA A 301 0.43 -1.91 -10.93
CA ALA A 301 0.33 -2.63 -9.68
C ALA A 301 1.49 -3.64 -9.54
N GLN A 302 1.99 -3.78 -8.32
CA GLN A 302 2.94 -4.80 -7.93
C GLN A 302 2.30 -5.65 -6.83
N PRO A 303 1.64 -6.77 -7.19
CA PRO A 303 0.84 -7.52 -6.24
C PRO A 303 1.67 -8.31 -5.22
N TYR A 304 3.00 -8.27 -5.29
CA TYR A 304 3.91 -9.01 -4.42
C TYR A 304 4.99 -8.11 -3.81
N TYR A 305 5.46 -8.47 -2.63
CA TYR A 305 6.81 -8.09 -2.22
C TYR A 305 7.80 -8.87 -3.07
N LEU A 306 8.36 -8.21 -4.09
CA LEU A 306 9.19 -8.85 -5.11
C LEU A 306 10.67 -8.63 -4.79
N ILE A 307 11.41 -9.73 -4.68
CA ILE A 307 12.86 -9.71 -4.45
C ILE A 307 13.51 -10.60 -5.49
N GLN A 308 14.54 -10.09 -6.15
CA GLN A 308 15.18 -10.71 -7.29
C GLN A 308 16.70 -10.70 -7.12
N CYS A 309 17.31 -11.77 -7.58
CA CYS A 309 18.75 -12.01 -7.58
C CYS A 309 19.22 -12.10 -9.03
N TYR A 310 20.15 -11.23 -9.41
CA TYR A 310 20.73 -11.18 -10.75
C TYR A 310 22.24 -11.41 -10.69
N ASP A 311 22.76 -11.99 -11.76
CA ASP A 311 24.21 -12.06 -12.00
C ASP A 311 24.76 -10.80 -12.69
N ASN A 312 26.07 -10.77 -12.94
CA ASN A 312 26.77 -9.67 -13.57
C ASN A 312 26.46 -9.52 -15.09
N ALA A 313 25.76 -10.49 -15.67
CA ALA A 313 25.24 -10.43 -17.04
C ALA A 313 23.78 -9.93 -17.09
N GLU A 314 23.24 -9.48 -15.96
CA GLU A 314 21.82 -9.10 -15.79
C GLU A 314 20.86 -10.27 -16.04
N GLU A 315 21.31 -11.51 -15.86
CA GLU A 315 20.47 -12.70 -15.93
C GLU A 315 19.80 -12.94 -14.56
N LEU A 316 18.46 -13.06 -14.56
CA LEU A 316 17.69 -13.37 -13.36
C LEU A 316 17.88 -14.84 -12.97
N ILE A 317 18.50 -15.08 -11.81
CA ILE A 317 18.84 -16.43 -11.32
C ILE A 317 17.96 -16.87 -10.14
N GLY A 318 17.41 -15.91 -9.37
CA GLY A 318 16.54 -16.18 -8.24
C GLY A 318 15.44 -15.13 -8.11
N GLN A 319 14.23 -15.55 -7.72
CA GLN A 319 13.12 -14.64 -7.41
C GLN A 319 12.28 -15.17 -6.25
N ILE A 320 12.03 -14.31 -5.27
CA ILE A 320 11.05 -14.51 -4.21
C ILE A 320 9.88 -13.56 -4.46
N ARG A 321 8.66 -14.09 -4.50
CA ARG A 321 7.42 -13.31 -4.43
C ARG A 321 6.75 -13.58 -3.11
N MET A 322 6.64 -12.58 -2.25
CA MET A 322 5.99 -12.75 -0.95
C MET A 322 4.62 -12.08 -0.92
N GLN A 323 3.64 -12.79 -0.36
CA GLN A 323 2.36 -12.24 0.07
C GLN A 323 2.32 -12.20 1.60
N VAL A 324 1.76 -11.13 2.15
CA VAL A 324 1.48 -10.95 3.57
C VAL A 324 0.02 -11.28 3.77
N ARG A 325 -0.22 -12.32 4.56
CA ARG A 325 -1.53 -12.82 4.94
C ARG A 325 -1.76 -12.59 6.42
N GLU A 326 -2.96 -12.15 6.73
CA GLU A 326 -3.45 -12.01 8.09
C GLU A 326 -4.36 -13.16 8.45
N TRP A 327 -4.44 -13.49 9.74
CA TRP A 327 -5.41 -14.46 10.24
C TRP A 327 -6.06 -13.96 11.54
N ASN A 328 -7.31 -14.35 11.73
CA ASN A 328 -8.13 -13.92 12.86
C ASN A 328 -7.74 -14.66 14.16
N LEU A 329 -7.60 -15.99 14.10
CA LEU A 329 -7.23 -16.83 15.24
C LEU A 329 -6.12 -17.84 14.88
N MET A 330 -5.18 -18.06 15.79
CA MET A 330 -4.09 -19.04 15.60
C MET A 330 -4.63 -20.45 15.34
N SER A 331 -5.79 -20.77 15.90
CA SER A 331 -6.44 -22.07 15.66
C SER A 331 -6.86 -22.28 14.21
N GLU A 332 -7.13 -21.23 13.45
CA GLU A 332 -7.54 -21.29 12.04
C GLU A 332 -6.34 -21.63 11.17
N PHE A 333 -5.22 -20.94 11.42
CA PHE A 333 -3.94 -21.31 10.82
C PHE A 333 -3.58 -22.79 11.05
N LEU A 334 -3.80 -23.31 12.27
CA LEU A 334 -3.45 -24.69 12.62
C LEU A 334 -4.44 -25.76 12.08
N ALA A 335 -5.68 -25.39 11.77
CA ALA A 335 -6.73 -26.35 11.44
C ALA A 335 -6.78 -26.68 9.95
N ASP A 336 -6.80 -25.66 9.10
CA ASP A 336 -6.94 -25.77 7.66
C ASP A 336 -6.17 -24.68 6.88
N GLY A 337 -5.61 -23.69 7.58
CA GLY A 337 -4.88 -22.59 6.95
C GLY A 337 -5.80 -21.64 6.19
N ASP A 338 -7.10 -21.68 6.50
CA ASP A 338 -8.12 -20.76 5.99
C ASP A 338 -8.29 -19.59 6.99
N PRO A 339 -7.95 -18.35 6.62
CA PRO A 339 -8.06 -17.20 7.53
C PRO A 339 -9.51 -16.77 7.82
N ASP A 340 -10.50 -17.30 7.08
CA ASP A 340 -11.88 -16.78 7.04
C ASP A 340 -12.90 -17.60 7.86
N ALA A 341 -12.45 -18.32 8.89
CA ALA A 341 -13.30 -19.23 9.63
C ALA A 341 -14.30 -18.54 10.60
N THR A 342 -15.19 -17.68 10.08
CA THR A 342 -16.34 -17.07 10.80
C THR A 342 -16.04 -16.68 12.25
N GLY A 343 -15.32 -15.59 12.44
CA GLY A 343 -15.17 -14.95 13.75
C GLY A 343 -16.53 -14.67 14.40
N ALA A 344 -16.64 -14.85 15.72
CA ALA A 344 -17.88 -14.70 16.48
C ALA A 344 -18.17 -13.24 16.92
N ASP A 345 -17.50 -12.26 16.34
CA ASP A 345 -17.53 -10.88 16.81
C ASP A 345 -18.77 -10.12 16.30
N GLU A 346 -19.90 -10.31 16.99
CA GLU A 346 -21.07 -9.43 16.88
C GLU A 346 -21.23 -8.51 18.11
N PRO A 347 -21.09 -7.19 17.90
CA PRO A 347 -22.03 -6.23 18.47
C PRO A 347 -22.88 -5.49 17.41
N SER A 348 -22.54 -5.58 16.12
CA SER A 348 -23.13 -4.76 15.05
C SER A 348 -24.20 -5.48 14.20
N GLY A 349 -24.41 -6.79 14.37
CA GLY A 349 -25.40 -7.55 13.59
C GLY A 349 -25.00 -7.82 12.13
N SER A 350 -23.73 -7.58 11.79
CA SER A 350 -23.05 -8.12 10.62
C SER A 350 -21.81 -8.82 11.15
N PRO A 351 -21.45 -10.02 10.66
CA PRO A 351 -20.16 -10.60 10.97
C PRO A 351 -19.10 -9.54 10.65
N LEU A 352 -18.38 -9.07 11.66
CA LEU A 352 -17.13 -8.37 11.41
C LEU A 352 -16.17 -9.47 10.96
N ASN A 353 -16.17 -9.75 9.67
CA ASN A 353 -15.07 -10.43 9.03
C ASN A 353 -13.98 -9.35 8.95
N ASP A 354 -13.03 -9.40 9.90
CA ASP A 354 -11.82 -8.57 10.01
C ASP A 354 -11.92 -7.07 9.60
N ARG A 355 -10.79 -6.37 9.67
CA ARG A 355 -10.63 -5.00 9.17
C ARG A 355 -10.32 -5.03 7.67
N GLN A 356 -11.33 -4.89 6.80
CA GLN A 356 -11.20 -4.66 5.35
C GLN A 356 -9.88 -5.18 4.75
N ASP A 357 -9.87 -6.44 4.35
CA ASP A 357 -8.74 -7.08 3.70
C ASP A 357 -8.93 -7.15 2.17
N TRP A 358 -8.15 -7.99 1.49
CA TRP A 358 -8.28 -8.16 0.04
C TRP A 358 -9.40 -9.11 -0.38
N ALA A 359 -9.89 -9.99 0.51
CA ALA A 359 -11.09 -10.79 0.25
C ALA A 359 -12.32 -9.88 0.10
N ASP A 360 -12.41 -8.83 0.94
CA ASP A 360 -13.43 -7.79 0.85
C ASP A 360 -13.33 -6.91 -0.41
N ALA A 361 -12.14 -6.82 -1.03
CA ALA A 361 -11.88 -6.01 -2.22
C ALA A 361 -12.31 -6.70 -3.53
N THR A 362 -13.55 -7.24 -3.56
CA THR A 362 -14.06 -8.01 -4.69
C THR A 362 -14.23 -7.16 -5.97
N PRO A 363 -13.96 -7.72 -7.17
CA PRO A 363 -14.22 -7.02 -8.43
C PRO A 363 -15.72 -6.78 -8.66
N GLY A 364 -16.17 -5.52 -8.57
CA GLY A 364 -17.54 -5.12 -8.90
C GLY A 364 -18.10 -4.01 -8.02
N ASP A 365 -18.43 -2.89 -8.68
CA ASP A 365 -19.15 -1.68 -8.26
C ASP A 365 -18.56 -0.73 -7.20
N THR A 366 -17.59 -1.11 -6.38
CA THR A 366 -16.72 -0.13 -5.70
C THR A 366 -15.37 -0.75 -5.32
N THR A 367 -14.33 -0.56 -6.13
CA THR A 367 -12.92 -0.80 -5.77
C THR A 367 -12.41 0.13 -4.66
N TRP A 368 -13.27 1.01 -4.15
CA TRP A 368 -12.99 1.94 -3.06
C TRP A 368 -12.80 1.20 -1.74
N ILE A 369 -11.57 0.75 -1.46
CA ILE A 369 -11.13 0.56 -0.09
C ILE A 369 -11.16 1.95 0.54
N ARG A 370 -12.27 2.28 1.22
CA ARG A 370 -12.43 3.56 1.88
C ARG A 370 -11.46 3.61 3.04
N PHE A 371 -10.33 4.28 2.83
CA PHE A 371 -9.54 4.78 3.94
C PHE A 371 -10.43 5.77 4.69
N ALA A 372 -11.01 5.36 5.81
CA ALA A 372 -11.57 6.33 6.74
C ALA A 372 -10.42 7.29 7.10
N GLN A 373 -10.65 8.60 7.00
CA GLN A 373 -9.75 9.62 7.55
C GLN A 373 -10.27 10.06 8.91
#